data_AF-A0A4U9Y0Z5-F1
#
_entry.id   AF-A0A4U9Y0Z5-F1
#
_cell.length_a   1.000
_cell.length_b   1.000
_cell.length_c   1.000
_cell.angle_alpha   90.00
_cell.angle_beta   90.00
_cell.angle_gamma   90.00
#
_symmetry.space_group_name_H-M   'P 1'
#
loop_
_entity.id
_entity.type
_entity.pdbx_description
1 polymer ?
#
loop_
_entity_poly.entity_id
_entity_poly.type
_entity_poly.pdbx_seq_one_letter_code
_entity_poly.pdbx_strand_id
1 'polypeptide(L)' 'MNKYQIIDKRLLSGNSILCFDKSNKEWFWIDINISDMLPDDVRFFHTKTQLIQSGFEEVFTNKNCEVLEVGE' A
#
# COMPACT_ATOMS: atom_id res chain seq x y z
N MET A 1 3.38 -2.58 -16.56
CA MET A 1 3.18 -3.66 -15.56
C MET A 1 2.30 -3.09 -14.46
N ASN A 2 1.18 -3.71 -14.12
CA ASN A 2 0.17 -3.05 -13.27
C ASN A 2 0.65 -2.98 -11.82
N LYS A 3 0.49 -1.82 -11.21
CA LYS A 3 0.99 -1.51 -9.88
C LYS A 3 -0.18 -1.28 -8.93
N TYR A 4 -0.04 -1.62 -7.65
CA TYR A 4 -1.12 -1.48 -6.67
C TYR A 4 -0.77 -0.49 -5.55
N GLN A 5 -1.78 0.31 -5.17
CA GLN A 5 -1.83 1.09 -3.93
C GLN A 5 -2.87 0.44 -3.01
N ILE A 6 -2.51 0.19 -1.76
CA ILE A 6 -3.39 -0.47 -0.78
C ILE A 6 -3.57 0.45 0.41
N ILE A 7 -4.82 0.70 0.78
CA ILE A 7 -5.21 1.57 1.89
C ILE A 7 -5.95 0.75 2.96
N ASP A 8 -5.49 0.72 4.22
CA ASP A 8 -6.25 0.14 5.34
C ASP A 8 -7.03 1.24 6.07
N LYS A 9 -8.36 1.13 6.03
CA LYS A 9 -9.30 2.11 6.62
C LYS A 9 -9.52 1.91 8.12
N ARG A 10 -8.93 0.88 8.75
CA ARG A 10 -9.11 0.58 10.19
C ARG A 10 -8.16 1.34 11.09
N LEU A 11 -7.05 1.83 10.55
CA LEU A 11 -6.02 2.49 11.34
C LEU A 11 -6.55 3.87 11.78
N LEU A 12 -6.41 4.14 13.08
CA LEU A 12 -7.23 5.10 13.86
C LEU A 12 -7.02 6.59 13.50
N SER A 13 -6.09 6.91 12.59
CA SER A 13 -5.60 8.27 12.34
C SER A 13 -5.88 8.79 10.92
N GLY A 14 -6.42 7.97 10.02
CA GLY A 14 -6.53 8.32 8.60
C GLY A 14 -6.49 7.08 7.72
N ASN A 15 -6.54 7.31 6.42
CA ASN A 15 -6.27 6.24 5.47
C ASN A 15 -4.78 5.89 5.59
N SER A 16 -4.39 4.67 5.94
CA SER A 16 -2.96 4.29 5.96
C SER A 16 -2.62 3.49 4.70
N ILE A 17 -1.45 3.71 4.11
CA ILE A 17 -1.00 3.00 2.90
C ILE A 17 0.05 1.97 3.23
N LEU A 18 -0.04 0.80 2.60
CA LEU A 18 1.01 -0.21 2.62
C LEU A 18 2.12 0.17 1.63
N CYS A 19 3.32 0.36 2.15
CA CYS A 19 4.52 0.73 1.39
C CYS A 19 5.60 -0.36 1.54
N PHE A 20 6.54 -0.40 0.58
CA PHE A 20 7.72 -1.26 0.65
C PHE A 20 8.97 -0.40 0.58
N ASP A 21 9.86 -0.58 1.55
CA ASP A 21 11.18 0.02 1.52
C ASP A 21 12.13 -0.90 0.73
N LYS A 22 12.59 -0.45 -0.43
CA LYS A 22 13.54 -1.21 -1.26
C LYS A 22 14.92 -1.35 -0.59
N SER A 23 15.33 -0.39 0.23
CA SER A 23 16.63 -0.37 0.90
C SER A 23 16.70 -1.43 2.00
N ASN A 24 15.65 -1.49 2.81
CA ASN A 24 15.55 -2.44 3.93
C ASN A 24 14.86 -3.75 3.54
N LYS A 25 14.20 -3.80 2.37
CA LYS A 25 13.38 -4.92 1.86
C LYS A 25 12.23 -5.28 2.81
N GLU A 26 11.64 -4.28 3.45
CA GLU A 26 10.57 -4.45 4.44
C GLU A 26 9.29 -3.73 4.03
N TRP A 27 8.15 -4.27 4.47
CA TRP A 27 6.84 -3.68 4.30
C TRP A 27 6.43 -2.91 5.54
N PHE A 28 5.83 -1.73 5.36
CA PHE A 28 5.39 -0.90 6.48
C PHE A 28 4.15 -0.09 6.09
N TRP A 29 3.34 0.23 7.10
CA TRP A 29 2.18 1.11 6.95
C TRP A 29 2.59 2.55 7.21
N ILE A 30 2.15 3.46 6.36
CA ILE A 30 2.26 4.91 6.58
C ILE A 30 0.86 5.45 6.77
N ASP A 31 0.62 6.14 7.88
CA ASP A 31 -0.60 6.91 8.07
C ASP A 31 -0.57 8.12 7.13
N ILE A 32 -1.52 8.21 6.20
CA ILE A 32 -1.76 9.44 5.47
C ILE A 32 -2.93 10.16 6.14
N ASN A 33 -2.66 11.36 6.62
CA ASN A 33 -3.75 12.31 6.81
C ASN A 33 -4.26 12.67 5.42
N ILE A 34 -5.57 12.56 5.17
CA ILE A 34 -6.16 12.69 3.81
C ILE A 34 -5.89 14.07 3.17
N SER A 35 -5.38 15.05 3.93
CA SER A 35 -4.92 16.36 3.43
C SER A 35 -3.45 16.44 3.04
N ASP A 36 -2.63 15.46 3.41
CA ASP A 36 -1.18 15.54 3.25
C ASP A 36 -0.77 14.87 1.93
N MET A 37 -0.08 15.64 1.10
CA MET A 37 0.62 15.10 -0.06
C MET A 37 1.53 13.96 0.40
N LEU A 38 1.39 12.81 -0.26
CA LEU A 38 2.28 11.68 -0.04
C LEU A 38 3.72 12.14 -0.31
N PRO A 39 4.71 11.77 0.53
CA PRO A 39 6.09 12.17 0.28
C PRO A 39 6.56 11.64 -1.08
N ASP A 40 7.27 12.47 -1.85
CA ASP A 40 7.74 12.13 -3.21
C ASP A 40 8.59 10.84 -3.26
N ASP A 41 9.23 10.49 -2.15
CA ASP A 41 10.07 9.29 -2.01
C ASP A 41 9.29 8.02 -1.61
N VAL A 42 8.00 8.13 -1.28
CA VAL A 42 7.13 6.98 -1.06
C VAL A 42 6.73 6.41 -2.40
N ARG A 43 7.50 5.42 -2.83
CA ARG A 43 7.11 4.59 -3.97
C ARG A 43 5.98 3.67 -3.51
N PHE A 44 4.79 3.95 -4.02
CA PHE A 44 3.75 2.94 -4.17
C PHE A 44 4.33 1.80 -5.03
N PHE A 45 3.60 0.71 -5.18
CA PHE A 45 3.75 -0.23 -6.30
C PHE A 45 4.54 -1.51 -6.06
N HIS A 46 3.77 -2.60 -5.96
CA HIS A 46 4.22 -3.93 -6.35
C HIS A 46 3.12 -4.61 -7.15
N THR A 47 3.49 -5.60 -7.94
CA THR A 47 2.54 -6.48 -8.64
C THR A 47 1.83 -7.41 -7.67
N LYS A 48 0.68 -7.94 -8.10
CA LYS A 48 -0.09 -8.93 -7.33
C LYS A 48 0.77 -10.11 -6.86
N THR A 49 1.69 -10.58 -7.70
CA THR A 49 2.61 -11.68 -7.39
C THR A 49 3.53 -11.37 -6.20
N GLN A 50 4.08 -10.16 -6.12
CA GLN A 50 4.98 -9.77 -5.03
C GLN A 50 4.24 -9.60 -3.70
N LEU A 51 3.02 -9.09 -3.74
CA LEU A 51 2.14 -8.98 -2.56
C LEU A 51 1.79 -10.37 -2.02
N ILE A 52 1.47 -11.33 -2.90
CA ILE A 52 1.24 -12.73 -2.51
C ILE A 52 2.52 -13.35 -1.93
N GLN A 53 3.66 -13.18 -2.57
CA GLN A 53 4.94 -13.71 -2.05
C GLN A 53 5.32 -13.14 -0.68
N SER A 54 4.83 -11.95 -0.36
CA SER A 54 5.08 -11.26 0.91
C SER A 54 4.01 -11.52 1.97
N GLY A 55 2.99 -12.34 1.68
CA GLY A 55 1.91 -12.67 2.63
C GLY A 55 0.80 -11.62 2.77
N PHE A 56 0.69 -10.69 1.80
CA PHE A 56 -0.34 -9.65 1.79
C PHE A 56 -1.49 -9.94 0.81
N GLU A 57 -1.69 -11.18 0.38
CA GLU A 57 -2.77 -11.54 -0.55
C GLU A 57 -4.17 -11.27 -0.02
N GLU A 58 -4.34 -11.24 1.31
CA GLU A 58 -5.62 -10.95 1.94
C GLU A 58 -6.12 -9.52 1.67
N VAL A 59 -5.22 -8.59 1.34
CA VAL A 59 -5.60 -7.19 1.06
C VAL A 59 -6.51 -7.06 -0.17
N PHE A 60 -6.45 -8.02 -1.09
CA PHE A 60 -7.29 -8.03 -2.30
C PHE A 60 -8.74 -8.46 -2.04
N THR A 61 -9.01 -9.08 -0.91
CA THR A 61 -10.35 -9.61 -0.54
C THR A 61 -10.86 -9.00 0.76
N ASN A 62 -10.01 -8.32 1.53
CA ASN A 62 -10.37 -7.66 2.78
C ASN A 62 -11.16 -6.37 2.52
N LYS A 63 -12.41 -6.33 2.96
CA LYS A 63 -13.32 -5.15 2.83
C LYS A 63 -12.80 -3.86 3.48
N ASN A 64 -11.87 -4.00 4.43
CA ASN A 64 -11.25 -2.88 5.11
C ASN A 64 -10.09 -2.28 4.33
N CYS A 65 -9.59 -3.02 3.34
CA CYS A 65 -8.58 -2.55 2.41
C CYS A 65 -9.24 -1.99 1.15
N GLU A 66 -8.75 -0.86 0.66
CA GLU A 66 -9.03 -0.36 -0.69
C GLU A 66 -7.78 -0.56 -1.54
N VAL A 67 -7.93 -1.25 -2.67
CA VAL A 67 -6.83 -1.55 -3.60
C VAL A 67 -7.06 -0.80 -4.90
N LEU A 68 -6.19 0.15 -5.20
CA LEU A 68 -6.21 0.92 -6.43
C LEU A 68 -5.13 0.39 -7.38
N GLU A 69 -5.53 0.00 -8.58
CA GLU A 69 -4.59 -0.31 -9.66
C GLU A 69 -4.14 1.00 -10.31
N VAL A 70 -2.84 1.18 -10.39
CA VAL A 70 -2.20 2.40 -10.85
C VAL A 70 -1.42 2.05 -12.11
N GLY A 71 -1.82 2.67 -13.22
CA GLY A 71 -1.13 2.55 -14.51
C GLY A 71 0.24 3.22 -14.47
N GLU A 72 1.16 2.75 -15.31
CA GLU A 72 2.44 3.42 -15.56
C GLU A 72 2.28 4.66 -16.44
#